data_AF-A0A9W8Y788-F1
#
_entry.id   AF-A0A9W8Y788-F1
#
_cell.length_a   1.000
_cell.length_b   1.000
_cell.length_c   1.000
_cell.angle_alpha   90.00
_cell.angle_beta   90.00
_cell.angle_gamma   90.00
#
_symmetry.space_group_name_H-M   'P 1'
#
loop_
_entity.id
_entity.type
_entity.pdbx_description
1 polymer ?
#
loop_
_entity_poly.entity_id
_entity_poly.type
_entity_poly.pdbx_seq_one_letter_code
_entity_poly.pdbx_strand_id
1 'polypeptide(L)'
;MSRKDDSNLEQLTETGPFSGTLGSFTTGVRLKTRYEHLLPQTASRTTLKISLRPITFWASGSNRVVETARHFAHGFFGIDYKSRNTAALKIISEHHSLGANTLTPGRTCLANKRDVAEGQRKGYRLMGEYQATYLKAIRERLFRETSMKFGYQEIWAMQEMCGFETTVRGRSDWCDVFTQDEFLSFEYARDLLHYYRAGPGQRYAASMGWLWLNATTNLLLEGPEAGSLFFSL
;
A
#
# COMPACT_ATOMS: atom_id res chain seq x y z
N MET A 1 33.88 -7.00 -0.90
CA MET A 1 32.73 -6.48 -1.68
C MET A 1 31.61 -7.50 -1.59
N SER A 2 30.69 -7.35 -0.63
CA SER A 2 29.46 -8.14 -0.62
C SER A 2 28.62 -7.69 -1.80
N ARG A 3 28.20 -8.61 -2.69
CA ARG A 3 27.22 -8.28 -3.73
C ARG A 3 25.94 -7.89 -3.00
N LYS A 4 25.46 -6.67 -3.23
CA LYS A 4 24.10 -6.28 -2.82
C LYS A 4 23.13 -7.15 -3.61
N ASP A 5 22.66 -8.22 -2.99
CA ASP A 5 21.55 -9.01 -3.50
C ASP A 5 20.25 -8.27 -3.14
N ASP A 6 19.93 -7.27 -3.95
CA ASP A 6 18.73 -6.45 -3.81
C ASP A 6 17.51 -7.12 -4.48
N SER A 7 17.61 -8.40 -4.89
CA SER A 7 16.56 -9.13 -5.63
C SER A 7 15.24 -9.22 -4.86
N ASN A 8 15.30 -9.19 -3.53
CA ASN A 8 14.13 -9.29 -2.65
C ASN A 8 13.59 -7.91 -2.20
N LEU A 9 14.26 -6.80 -2.53
CA LEU A 9 13.76 -5.47 -2.16
C LEU A 9 12.54 -5.10 -3.02
N GLU A 10 11.59 -4.39 -2.39
CA GLU A 10 10.36 -3.89 -3.01
C GLU A 10 9.39 -4.98 -3.54
N GLN A 11 9.68 -6.26 -3.29
CA GLN A 11 8.83 -7.39 -3.65
C GLN A 11 7.71 -7.61 -2.63
N LEU A 12 6.63 -8.25 -3.06
CA LEU A 12 5.58 -8.72 -2.16
C LEU A 12 6.10 -9.92 -1.37
N THR A 13 5.89 -9.95 -0.05
CA THR A 13 6.38 -11.07 0.77
C THR A 13 5.60 -12.34 0.46
N GLU A 14 6.32 -13.44 0.22
CA GLU A 14 5.73 -14.72 -0.22
C GLU A 14 5.67 -15.78 0.89
N THR A 15 6.43 -15.58 1.97
CA THR A 15 6.56 -16.53 3.09
C THR A 15 6.22 -15.87 4.42
N GLY A 16 5.92 -16.71 5.42
CA GLY A 16 5.51 -16.28 6.75
C GLY A 16 4.00 -16.21 6.94
N PRO A 17 3.54 -16.16 8.20
CA PRO A 17 2.10 -16.13 8.52
C PRO A 17 1.41 -14.82 8.12
N PHE A 18 2.19 -13.77 7.89
CA PHE A 18 1.72 -12.45 7.48
C PHE A 18 2.18 -12.07 6.06
N SER A 19 2.50 -13.07 5.23
CA SER A 19 2.98 -12.82 3.86
C SER A 19 1.93 -12.03 3.06
N GLY A 20 2.41 -11.11 2.22
CA GLY A 20 1.56 -10.29 1.37
C GLY A 20 0.77 -11.12 0.35
N THR A 21 1.35 -12.21 -0.16
CA THR A 21 0.65 -13.16 -1.05
C THR A 21 -0.55 -13.81 -0.34
N LEU A 22 -0.36 -14.31 0.89
CA LEU A 22 -1.42 -14.91 1.70
C LEU A 22 -2.49 -13.87 2.07
N GLY A 23 -2.08 -12.69 2.53
CA GLY A 23 -2.99 -11.60 2.88
C GLY A 23 -3.86 -11.16 1.70
N SER A 24 -3.26 -11.03 0.51
CA SER A 24 -3.96 -10.65 -0.71
C SER A 24 -4.99 -11.71 -1.15
N PHE A 25 -4.57 -12.98 -1.19
CA PHE A 25 -5.45 -14.09 -1.56
C PHE A 25 -6.62 -14.25 -0.58
N THR A 26 -6.33 -14.27 0.73
CA THR A 26 -7.37 -14.42 1.76
C THR A 26 -8.34 -13.24 1.77
N THR A 27 -7.87 -12.02 1.49
CA THR A 27 -8.74 -10.85 1.29
C THR A 27 -9.68 -11.07 0.11
N GLY A 28 -9.17 -11.59 -1.01
CA GLY A 28 -10.01 -11.97 -2.17
C GLY A 28 -11.11 -12.95 -1.80
N VAL A 29 -10.79 -14.03 -1.09
CA VAL A 29 -11.79 -15.02 -0.61
C VAL A 29 -12.83 -14.36 0.29
N ARG A 30 -12.41 -13.58 1.29
CA ARG A 30 -13.31 -12.88 2.22
C ARG A 30 -14.27 -11.93 1.50
N LEU A 31 -13.76 -11.15 0.55
CA LEU A 31 -14.60 -10.23 -0.21
C LEU A 31 -15.54 -10.97 -1.15
N LYS A 32 -15.12 -12.10 -1.74
CA LYS A 32 -16.01 -12.94 -2.55
C LYS A 32 -17.17 -13.45 -1.69
N THR A 33 -16.89 -14.02 -0.53
CA THR A 33 -17.93 -14.49 0.40
C THR A 33 -18.93 -13.39 0.76
N ARG A 34 -18.46 -12.14 0.89
CA ARG A 34 -19.32 -11.00 1.22
C ARG A 34 -20.13 -10.48 0.04
N TYR A 35 -19.54 -10.45 -1.15
CA TYR A 35 -20.07 -9.75 -2.33
C TYR A 35 -20.39 -10.66 -3.51
N GLU A 36 -20.50 -11.97 -3.29
CA GLU A 36 -20.84 -12.95 -4.33
C GLU A 36 -22.12 -12.59 -5.08
N HIS A 37 -23.11 -12.04 -4.37
CA HIS A 37 -24.38 -11.60 -4.94
C HIS A 37 -24.26 -10.46 -5.99
N LEU A 38 -23.12 -9.76 -6.05
CA LEU A 38 -22.84 -8.73 -7.07
C LEU A 38 -22.18 -9.31 -8.33
N LEU A 39 -21.75 -10.57 -8.29
CA LEU A 39 -21.23 -11.25 -9.47
C LEU A 39 -22.39 -11.57 -10.42
N PRO A 40 -22.19 -11.41 -11.74
CA PRO A 40 -23.19 -11.82 -12.73
C PRO A 40 -23.53 -13.29 -12.53
N GLN A 41 -24.79 -13.59 -12.17
CA GLN A 41 -25.24 -14.97 -12.01
C GLN A 41 -25.23 -15.65 -13.37
N THR A 42 -24.56 -16.80 -13.46
CA THR A 42 -24.57 -17.68 -14.64
C THR A 42 -25.91 -18.44 -14.76
N ALA A 43 -27.07 -17.78 -14.70
CA ALA A 43 -28.35 -18.43 -14.97
C ALA A 43 -29.53 -17.45 -15.22
N SER A 44 -29.71 -17.02 -16.47
CA SER A 44 -31.00 -17.17 -17.15
C SER A 44 -30.80 -16.99 -18.66
N ARG A 45 -31.17 -18.03 -19.41
CA ARG A 45 -30.95 -18.22 -20.86
C ARG A 45 -31.67 -17.21 -21.77
N THR A 46 -32.31 -16.18 -21.21
CA THR A 46 -33.18 -15.24 -21.94
C THR A 46 -32.69 -13.80 -21.94
N THR A 47 -31.61 -13.46 -21.23
CA THR A 47 -31.07 -12.09 -21.14
C THR A 47 -29.61 -12.02 -21.63
N LEU A 48 -29.36 -12.61 -22.80
CA LEU A 48 -28.03 -12.91 -23.37
C LEU A 48 -27.19 -11.69 -23.82
N LYS A 49 -27.50 -10.47 -23.35
CA LYS A 49 -26.79 -9.24 -23.76
C LYS A 49 -26.04 -8.51 -22.63
N ILE A 50 -26.24 -8.86 -21.36
CA ILE A 50 -25.66 -8.09 -20.23
C ILE A 50 -24.32 -8.67 -19.73
N SER A 51 -23.95 -9.91 -20.03
CA SER A 51 -22.73 -10.54 -19.47
C SER A 51 -21.80 -11.11 -20.54
N LEU A 52 -21.10 -10.22 -21.26
CA LEU A 52 -19.97 -10.59 -22.13
C LEU A 52 -18.66 -9.85 -21.77
N ARG A 53 -18.71 -8.88 -20.84
CA ARG A 53 -17.52 -8.10 -20.46
C ARG A 53 -16.96 -8.64 -19.13
N PRO A 54 -15.65 -8.96 -19.08
CA PRO A 54 -15.01 -9.36 -17.83
C PRO A 54 -15.06 -8.21 -16.81
N ILE A 55 -15.20 -8.56 -15.53
CA ILE A 55 -15.07 -7.59 -14.43
C ILE A 55 -13.68 -6.97 -14.49
N THR A 56 -13.60 -5.65 -14.53
CA THR A 56 -12.31 -4.96 -14.58
C THR A 56 -11.82 -4.66 -13.17
N PHE A 57 -10.54 -4.96 -12.94
CA PHE A 57 -9.82 -4.53 -11.74
C PHE A 57 -8.50 -3.88 -12.13
N TRP A 58 -8.07 -2.90 -11.36
CA TRP A 58 -6.92 -2.06 -11.66
C TRP A 58 -5.81 -2.25 -10.63
N ALA A 59 -4.58 -2.10 -11.08
CA ALA A 59 -3.40 -2.03 -10.23
C ALA A 59 -2.48 -0.92 -10.74
N SER A 60 -1.78 -0.23 -9.83
CA SER A 60 -0.64 0.59 -10.23
C SER A 60 0.51 -0.27 -10.77
N GLY A 61 1.38 0.30 -11.59
CA GLY A 61 2.45 -0.40 -12.29
C GLY A 61 3.61 -0.91 -11.44
N SER A 62 3.55 -0.79 -10.11
CA SER A 62 4.55 -1.36 -9.21
C SER A 62 4.38 -2.88 -9.09
N ASN A 63 5.49 -3.64 -9.14
CA ASN A 63 5.45 -5.11 -9.17
C ASN A 63 4.65 -5.70 -7.98
N ARG A 64 4.90 -5.22 -6.76
CA ARG A 64 4.17 -5.69 -5.57
C ARG A 64 2.67 -5.42 -5.62
N VAL A 65 2.23 -4.32 -6.25
CA VAL A 65 0.80 -3.97 -6.38
C VAL A 65 0.14 -4.84 -7.44
N VAL A 66 0.84 -5.08 -8.56
CA VAL A 66 0.41 -6.03 -9.59
C VAL A 66 0.31 -7.46 -9.02
N GLU A 67 1.29 -7.91 -8.24
CA GLU A 67 1.25 -9.23 -7.59
C GLU A 67 0.14 -9.32 -6.54
N THR A 68 -0.09 -8.25 -5.77
CA THR A 68 -1.21 -8.16 -4.83
C THR A 68 -2.55 -8.32 -5.56
N ALA A 69 -2.74 -7.60 -6.67
CA ALA A 69 -3.94 -7.71 -7.50
C ALA A 69 -4.13 -9.11 -8.10
N ARG A 70 -3.05 -9.79 -8.51
CA ARG A 70 -3.12 -11.17 -9.03
C ARG A 70 -3.52 -12.16 -7.94
N HIS A 71 -2.92 -12.08 -6.75
CA HIS A 71 -3.26 -12.96 -5.62
C HIS A 71 -4.68 -12.71 -5.13
N PHE A 72 -5.08 -11.44 -5.00
CA PHE A 72 -6.44 -11.04 -4.72
C PHE A 72 -7.43 -11.64 -5.73
N ALA A 73 -7.15 -11.52 -7.03
CA ALA A 73 -8.00 -12.03 -8.08
C ALA A 73 -8.14 -13.56 -8.06
N HIS A 74 -7.07 -14.30 -7.74
CA HIS A 74 -7.16 -15.76 -7.57
C HIS A 74 -8.11 -16.14 -6.42
N GLY A 75 -8.08 -15.39 -5.31
CA GLY A 75 -9.00 -15.60 -4.19
C GLY A 75 -10.44 -15.20 -4.49
N PHE A 76 -10.63 -14.08 -5.21
CA PHE A 76 -11.94 -13.50 -5.47
C PHE A 76 -12.67 -14.13 -6.67
N PHE A 77 -12.01 -14.23 -7.81
CA PHE A 77 -12.61 -14.71 -9.07
C PHE A 77 -12.34 -16.20 -9.34
N GLY A 78 -11.44 -16.83 -8.59
CA GLY A 78 -10.98 -18.20 -8.82
C GLY A 78 -9.74 -18.27 -9.69
N ILE A 79 -8.99 -19.37 -9.60
CA ILE A 79 -7.69 -19.54 -10.29
C ILE A 79 -7.79 -19.51 -11.82
N ASP A 80 -8.98 -19.78 -12.37
CA ASP A 80 -9.26 -19.86 -13.81
C ASP A 80 -9.95 -18.60 -14.37
N TYR A 81 -9.96 -17.48 -13.62
CA TYR A 81 -10.65 -16.25 -14.05
C TYR A 81 -10.19 -15.73 -15.41
N LYS A 82 -8.91 -15.93 -15.76
CA LYS A 82 -8.34 -15.53 -17.05
C LYS A 82 -8.84 -16.42 -18.18
N SER A 83 -8.80 -17.75 -18.01
CA SER A 83 -9.23 -18.69 -19.06
C SER A 83 -10.73 -18.68 -19.26
N ARG A 84 -11.51 -18.42 -18.20
CA ARG A 84 -12.96 -18.20 -18.27
C ARG A 84 -13.36 -16.78 -18.67
N ASN A 85 -12.40 -15.87 -18.82
CA ASN A 85 -12.63 -14.46 -19.13
C ASN A 85 -13.68 -13.79 -18.20
N THR A 86 -13.64 -14.11 -16.90
CA THR A 86 -14.57 -13.55 -15.89
C THR A 86 -14.07 -12.24 -15.31
N ALA A 87 -12.76 -12.01 -15.30
CA ALA A 87 -12.14 -10.78 -14.84
C ALA A 87 -10.87 -10.43 -15.62
N ALA A 88 -10.53 -9.15 -15.69
CA ALA A 88 -9.37 -8.63 -16.40
C ALA A 88 -8.62 -7.57 -15.60
N LEU A 89 -7.31 -7.79 -15.39
CA LEU A 89 -6.42 -6.83 -14.76
C LEU A 89 -6.03 -5.73 -15.75
N LYS A 90 -6.19 -4.47 -15.35
CA LYS A 90 -5.66 -3.29 -16.05
C LYS A 90 -4.54 -2.67 -15.23
N ILE A 91 -3.33 -2.72 -15.76
CA ILE A 91 -2.16 -2.11 -15.12
C ILE A 91 -2.04 -0.67 -15.58
N ILE A 92 -2.05 0.27 -14.64
CA ILE A 92 -1.86 1.70 -14.90
C ILE A 92 -0.41 2.05 -14.56
N SER A 93 0.35 2.50 -15.56
CA SER A 93 1.73 2.94 -15.36
C SER A 93 1.84 3.99 -14.25
N GLU A 94 2.97 4.04 -13.56
CA GLU A 94 3.26 5.03 -12.52
C GLU A 94 4.07 6.22 -13.06
N HIS A 95 4.15 6.35 -14.40
CA HIS A 95 4.92 7.39 -15.05
C HIS A 95 4.27 8.77 -14.82
N HIS A 96 5.11 9.76 -14.52
CA HIS A 96 4.66 11.10 -14.15
C HIS A 96 3.89 11.83 -15.27
N SER A 97 4.05 11.42 -16.54
CA SER A 97 3.36 12.01 -17.69
C SER A 97 1.86 11.70 -17.75
N LEU A 98 1.35 10.76 -16.94
CA LEU A 98 -0.07 10.41 -16.96
C LEU A 98 -0.98 11.47 -16.34
N GLY A 99 -0.43 12.46 -15.64
CA GLY A 99 -1.20 13.54 -15.03
C GLY A 99 -2.30 12.99 -14.11
N ALA A 100 -3.55 13.31 -14.45
CA ALA A 100 -4.74 12.91 -13.68
C ALA A 100 -5.18 11.45 -13.91
N ASN A 101 -4.73 10.79 -14.99
CA ASN A 101 -5.09 9.41 -15.29
C ASN A 101 -4.15 8.42 -14.59
N THR A 102 -4.20 8.37 -13.26
CA THR A 102 -3.24 7.60 -12.45
C THR A 102 -3.86 7.05 -11.17
N LEU A 103 -3.28 5.97 -10.63
CA LEU A 103 -3.50 5.50 -9.25
C LEU A 103 -2.41 6.00 -8.29
N THR A 104 -1.41 6.72 -8.79
CA THR A 104 -0.26 7.18 -8.00
C THR A 104 -0.08 8.70 -8.13
N PRO A 105 -1.04 9.51 -7.67
CA PRO A 105 -1.02 10.96 -7.88
C PRO A 105 0.18 11.65 -7.20
N GLY A 106 0.75 11.05 -6.15
CA GLY A 106 2.02 11.51 -5.57
C GLY A 106 3.20 11.53 -6.54
N ARG A 107 3.16 10.71 -7.61
CA ARG A 107 4.18 10.70 -8.67
C ARG A 107 3.92 11.69 -9.78
N THR A 108 2.65 11.94 -10.12
CA THR A 108 2.25 12.80 -11.24
C THR A 108 2.05 14.27 -10.83
N CYS A 109 1.76 14.56 -9.56
CA CYS A 109 1.61 15.94 -9.08
C CYS A 109 2.96 16.67 -8.99
N LEU A 110 3.32 17.40 -10.04
CA LEU A 110 4.61 18.11 -10.13
C LEU A 110 4.75 19.21 -9.07
N ALA A 111 3.67 19.91 -8.73
CA ALA A 111 3.68 20.95 -7.72
C ALA A 111 4.04 20.38 -6.33
N ASN A 112 3.40 19.27 -5.93
CA ASN A 112 3.74 18.53 -4.70
C ASN A 112 5.22 18.11 -4.65
N LYS A 113 5.80 17.69 -5.79
CA LYS A 113 7.21 17.26 -5.84
C LYS A 113 8.20 18.42 -5.76
N ARG A 114 7.85 19.58 -6.32
CA ARG A 114 8.71 20.77 -6.41
C ARG A 114 8.63 21.65 -5.18
N ASP A 115 7.49 21.67 -4.49
CA ASP A 115 7.33 22.44 -3.26
C ASP A 115 8.15 21.81 -2.13
N VAL A 116 9.17 22.53 -1.68
CA VAL A 116 10.09 22.07 -0.64
C VAL A 116 9.56 22.33 0.77
N ALA A 117 8.58 23.22 0.93
CA ALA A 117 8.06 23.64 2.21
C ALA A 117 6.74 22.93 2.55
N GLU A 118 5.78 22.97 1.62
CA GLU A 118 4.42 22.44 1.80
C GLU A 118 4.15 21.18 0.95
N GLY A 119 5.12 20.76 0.13
CA GLY A 119 5.10 19.50 -0.62
C GLY A 119 5.40 18.27 0.24
N GLN A 120 5.59 17.12 -0.40
CA GLN A 120 5.86 15.83 0.26
C GLN A 120 7.08 15.85 1.22
N ARG A 121 8.02 16.79 1.03
CA ARG A 121 9.23 16.91 1.88
C ARG A 121 8.90 17.36 3.30
N LYS A 122 7.75 18.03 3.51
CA LYS A 122 7.27 18.48 4.82
C LYS A 122 7.19 17.33 5.82
N GLY A 123 6.62 16.19 5.42
CA GLY A 123 6.51 15.02 6.29
C GLY A 123 7.85 14.47 6.76
N TYR A 124 8.84 14.36 5.88
CA TYR A 124 10.18 13.90 6.28
C TYR A 124 10.85 14.86 7.25
N ARG A 125 10.71 16.17 7.04
CA ARG A 125 11.26 17.18 7.94
C ARG A 125 10.64 17.10 9.33
N LEU A 126 9.30 17.11 9.42
CA LEU A 126 8.59 17.09 10.70
C LEU A 126 8.77 15.76 11.45
N MET A 127 8.82 14.64 10.73
CA MET A 127 9.21 13.35 11.31
C MET A 127 10.62 13.42 11.91
N GLY A 128 11.59 13.99 11.20
CA GLY A 128 12.97 14.12 11.67
C GLY A 128 13.10 15.03 12.90
N GLU A 129 12.36 16.13 12.94
CA GLU A 129 12.26 17.03 14.11
C GLU A 129 11.71 16.27 15.32
N TYR A 130 10.64 15.49 15.15
CA TYR A 130 10.06 14.71 16.24
C TYR A 130 10.94 13.53 16.67
N GLN A 131 11.58 12.82 15.73
CA GLN A 131 12.55 11.76 16.01
C GLN A 131 13.66 12.22 16.96
N ALA A 132 14.14 13.45 16.79
CA ALA A 132 15.19 14.01 17.65
C ALA A 132 14.76 14.17 19.12
N THR A 133 13.45 14.20 19.41
CA THR A 133 12.91 14.37 20.77
C THR A 133 12.99 13.10 21.61
N TYR A 134 12.85 11.91 21.00
CA TYR A 134 12.80 10.64 21.74
C TYR A 134 14.00 9.71 21.46
N LEU A 135 14.59 9.74 20.26
CA LEU A 135 15.71 8.86 19.91
C LEU A 135 16.99 9.13 20.70
N LYS A 136 17.13 10.33 21.29
CA LYS A 136 18.27 10.66 22.16
C LYS A 136 18.34 9.71 23.36
N ALA A 137 17.21 9.49 24.04
CA ALA A 137 17.16 8.65 25.23
C ALA A 137 17.44 7.18 24.90
N ILE A 138 16.88 6.67 23.80
CA ILE A 138 17.15 5.32 23.30
C ILE A 138 18.64 5.13 23.00
N ARG A 139 19.25 6.08 22.29
CA ARG A 139 20.68 6.02 21.95
C ARG A 139 21.56 5.93 23.20
N GLU A 140 21.25 6.74 24.21
CA GLU A 140 21.99 6.73 25.48
C GLU A 140 21.80 5.42 26.24
N ARG A 141 20.59 4.85 26.24
CA ARG A 141 20.33 3.51 26.81
C ARG A 141 21.14 2.42 26.09
N LEU A 142 20.99 2.32 24.77
CA LEU A 142 21.65 1.28 23.98
C LEU A 142 23.18 1.36 24.12
N PHE A 143 23.75 2.56 24.20
CA PHE A 143 25.19 2.71 24.46
C PHE A 143 25.59 2.15 25.83
N ARG A 144 24.80 2.37 26.90
CA ARG A 144 25.09 1.80 28.22
C ARG A 144 24.99 0.28 28.24
N GLU A 145 24.03 -0.29 27.51
CA GLU A 145 23.77 -1.74 27.50
C GLU A 145 24.74 -2.51 26.60
N THR A 146 25.25 -1.89 25.53
CA THR A 146 26.01 -2.60 24.47
C THR A 146 27.43 -2.07 24.26
N SER A 147 27.76 -0.89 24.81
CA SER A 147 28.97 -0.13 24.46
C SER A 147 29.10 0.25 22.98
N MET A 148 28.04 0.09 22.18
CA MET A 148 28.00 0.44 20.76
C MET A 148 27.36 1.82 20.54
N LYS A 149 27.92 2.59 19.61
CA LYS A 149 27.40 3.92 19.24
C LYS A 149 26.50 3.80 18.02
N PHE A 150 25.24 4.20 18.18
CA PHE A 150 24.26 4.24 17.10
C PHE A 150 23.81 5.68 16.79
N GLY A 151 23.62 5.98 15.50
CA GLY A 151 22.95 7.17 15.02
C GLY A 151 21.43 7.04 15.06
N TYR A 152 20.70 8.16 14.95
CA TYR A 152 19.24 8.16 14.96
C TYR A 152 18.64 7.37 13.79
N GLN A 153 19.24 7.44 12.61
CA GLN A 153 18.79 6.65 11.44
C GLN A 153 18.98 5.14 11.65
N GLU A 154 20.03 4.72 12.35
CA GLU A 154 20.26 3.31 12.65
C GLU A 154 19.25 2.79 13.67
N ILE A 155 18.99 3.55 14.73
CA ILE A 155 17.97 3.21 15.73
C ILE A 155 16.58 3.15 15.09
N TRP A 156 16.25 4.13 14.24
CA TRP A 156 14.99 4.12 13.50
C TRP A 156 14.87 2.89 12.59
N ALA A 157 15.95 2.53 11.88
CA ALA A 157 15.98 1.34 11.05
C ALA A 157 15.78 0.06 11.88
N MET A 158 16.33 -0.03 13.10
CA MET A 158 16.08 -1.15 14.02
C MET A 158 14.59 -1.24 14.42
N GLN A 159 13.93 -0.10 14.66
CA GLN A 159 12.49 -0.07 14.91
C GLN A 159 11.69 -0.53 13.67
N GLU A 160 12.09 -0.11 12.46
CA GLU A 160 11.49 -0.58 11.21
C GLU A 160 11.71 -2.09 11.00
N MET A 161 12.89 -2.61 11.37
CA MET A 161 13.20 -4.04 11.26
C MET A 161 12.24 -4.92 12.07
N CYS A 162 11.80 -4.48 13.26
CA CYS A 162 10.76 -5.19 14.03
C CYS A 162 9.51 -5.44 13.17
N GLY A 163 9.02 -4.41 12.47
CA GLY A 163 7.86 -4.52 11.58
C GLY A 163 8.13 -5.40 10.37
N PHE A 164 9.18 -5.11 9.59
CA PHE A 164 9.49 -5.85 8.37
C PHE A 164 9.75 -7.34 8.63
N GLU A 165 10.55 -7.66 9.64
CA GLU A 165 10.88 -9.04 9.96
C GLU A 165 9.65 -9.79 10.47
N THR A 166 8.78 -9.14 11.26
CA THR A 166 7.49 -9.74 11.66
C THR A 166 6.64 -10.12 10.44
N THR A 167 6.58 -9.28 9.40
CA THR A 167 5.79 -9.61 8.20
C THR A 167 6.28 -10.85 7.44
N VAL A 168 7.59 -11.15 7.52
CA VAL A 168 8.23 -12.26 6.79
C VAL A 168 8.37 -13.51 7.65
N ARG A 169 8.67 -13.37 8.94
CA ARG A 169 9.00 -14.47 9.85
C ARG A 169 7.91 -14.76 10.89
N GLY A 170 6.94 -13.87 11.04
CA GLY A 170 5.90 -13.95 12.07
C GLY A 170 6.33 -13.43 13.44
N ARG A 171 7.62 -13.12 13.64
CA ARG A 171 8.18 -12.53 14.85
C ARG A 171 9.47 -11.76 14.52
N SER A 172 9.90 -10.88 15.41
CA SER A 172 11.20 -10.23 15.33
C SER A 172 11.74 -9.93 16.73
N ASP A 173 12.96 -10.37 16.99
CA ASP A 173 13.63 -10.10 18.27
C ASP A 173 14.03 -8.61 18.38
N TRP A 174 14.05 -7.86 17.27
CA TRP A 174 14.20 -6.40 17.29
C TRP A 174 13.04 -5.71 18.01
N CYS A 175 11.87 -6.36 18.09
CA CYS A 175 10.75 -5.82 18.84
C CYS A 175 11.05 -5.76 20.35
N ASP A 176 11.88 -6.68 20.89
CA ASP A 176 12.19 -6.73 22.32
C ASP A 176 13.30 -5.74 22.73
N VAL A 177 13.94 -5.08 21.76
CA VAL A 177 14.98 -4.06 22.00
C VAL A 177 14.39 -2.73 22.48
N PHE A 178 13.11 -2.48 22.20
CA PHE A 178 12.44 -1.21 22.47
C PHE A 178 11.29 -1.39 23.46
N THR A 179 11.05 -0.36 24.27
CA THR A 179 9.89 -0.35 25.17
C THR A 179 8.61 0.00 24.43
N GLN A 180 7.46 -0.24 25.06
CA GLN A 180 6.17 0.17 24.50
C GLN A 180 6.10 1.68 24.23
N ASP A 181 6.58 2.52 25.16
CA ASP A 181 6.58 3.98 25.00
C ASP A 181 7.46 4.45 23.82
N GLU A 182 8.53 3.72 23.53
CA GLU A 182 9.40 3.98 22.39
C GLU A 182 8.74 3.58 21.07
N PHE A 183 7.93 2.52 21.08
CA PHE A 183 7.07 2.19 19.95
C PHE A 183 5.93 3.18 19.76
N LEU A 184 5.33 3.71 20.82
CA LEU A 184 4.34 4.79 20.71
C LEU A 184 4.97 6.05 20.11
N SER A 185 6.20 6.37 20.50
CA SER A 185 6.97 7.47 19.88
C SER A 185 7.30 7.19 18.41
N PHE A 186 7.69 5.95 18.08
CA PHE A 186 7.92 5.53 16.70
C PHE A 186 6.67 5.62 15.83
N GLU A 187 5.54 5.12 16.34
CA GLU A 187 4.23 5.16 15.69
C GLU A 187 3.80 6.60 15.43
N TYR A 188 3.87 7.47 16.43
CA TYR A 188 3.56 8.89 16.24
C TYR A 188 4.50 9.59 15.23
N ALA A 189 5.78 9.22 15.19
CA ALA A 189 6.70 9.73 14.17
C ALA A 189 6.29 9.29 12.75
N ARG A 190 5.82 8.05 12.58
CA ARG A 190 5.26 7.55 11.31
C ARG A 190 3.97 8.27 10.94
N ASP A 191 3.13 8.58 11.91
CA ASP A 191 1.91 9.36 11.70
C ASP A 191 2.21 10.78 11.23
N LEU A 192 3.17 11.46 11.86
CA LEU A 192 3.64 12.77 11.40
C LEU A 192 4.17 12.70 9.96
N LEU A 193 4.95 11.67 9.62
CA LEU A 193 5.41 11.47 8.25
C LEU A 193 4.22 11.40 7.29
N HIS A 194 3.25 10.52 7.53
CA HIS A 194 2.14 10.30 6.60
C HIS A 194 1.19 11.49 6.55
N TYR A 195 0.82 12.06 7.70
CA TYR A 195 -0.06 13.21 7.82
C TYR A 195 0.45 14.42 7.03
N TYR A 196 1.76 14.69 7.08
CA TYR A 196 2.37 15.84 6.40
C TYR A 196 3.04 15.54 5.05
N ARG A 197 3.19 14.26 4.65
CA ARG A 197 3.69 13.87 3.32
C ARG A 197 2.58 13.63 2.30
N ALA A 198 1.51 12.97 2.73
CA ALA A 198 0.44 12.49 1.86
C ALA A 198 -0.96 12.64 2.44
N GLY A 199 -1.08 13.10 3.70
CA GLY A 199 -2.34 13.28 4.41
C GLY A 199 -2.80 14.74 4.50
N PRO A 200 -3.79 15.01 5.37
CA PRO A 200 -4.44 16.32 5.46
C PRO A 200 -3.53 17.50 5.83
N GLY A 201 -2.39 17.26 6.48
CA GLY A 201 -1.41 18.30 6.81
C GLY A 201 -0.62 18.83 5.61
N GLN A 202 -0.82 18.23 4.44
CA GLN A 202 -0.07 18.51 3.22
C GLN A 202 -0.94 19.24 2.20
N ARG A 203 -0.44 20.36 1.65
CA ARG A 203 -1.22 21.31 0.84
C ARG A 203 -1.89 20.72 -0.40
N TYR A 204 -1.27 19.70 -1.01
CA TYR A 204 -1.69 19.14 -2.30
C TYR A 204 -2.49 17.83 -2.16
N ALA A 205 -2.61 17.28 -0.94
CA ALA A 205 -3.17 15.96 -0.69
C ALA A 205 -4.63 15.86 -1.14
N ALA A 206 -5.44 16.88 -0.82
CA ALA A 206 -6.85 16.92 -1.24
C ALA A 206 -7.00 16.88 -2.77
N SER A 207 -6.20 17.67 -3.51
CA SER A 207 -6.23 17.67 -4.97
C SER A 207 -5.76 16.35 -5.58
N MET A 208 -4.79 15.67 -4.97
CA MET A 208 -4.33 14.36 -5.39
C MET A 208 -5.39 13.28 -5.14
N GLY A 209 -6.02 13.27 -3.97
CA GLY A 209 -7.10 12.33 -3.62
C GLY A 209 -8.39 12.56 -4.39
N TRP A 210 -8.67 13.81 -4.80
CA TRP A 210 -9.84 14.17 -5.60
C TRP A 210 -9.96 13.36 -6.89
N LEU A 211 -8.84 13.00 -7.53
CA LEU A 211 -8.84 12.25 -8.77
C LEU A 211 -9.58 10.91 -8.64
N TRP A 212 -9.24 10.14 -7.61
CA TRP A 212 -9.88 8.85 -7.34
C TRP A 212 -11.32 9.02 -6.85
N LEU A 213 -11.57 10.02 -6.00
CA LEU A 213 -12.92 10.33 -5.51
C LEU A 213 -13.87 10.70 -6.65
N ASN A 214 -13.43 11.57 -7.57
CA ASN A 214 -14.20 11.99 -8.73
C ASN A 214 -14.49 10.82 -9.69
N ALA A 215 -13.48 9.99 -9.97
CA ALA A 215 -13.65 8.81 -10.81
C ALA A 215 -14.64 7.81 -10.20
N THR A 216 -14.50 7.53 -8.90
CA THR A 216 -15.40 6.61 -8.19
C THR A 216 -16.81 7.17 -8.08
N THR A 217 -16.96 8.47 -7.84
CA THR A 217 -18.27 9.15 -7.82
C THR A 217 -18.97 9.00 -9.17
N ASN A 218 -18.26 9.18 -10.28
CA ASN A 218 -18.85 9.01 -11.62
C ASN A 218 -19.30 7.56 -11.87
N LEU A 219 -18.52 6.55 -11.45
CA LEU A 219 -18.94 5.14 -11.53
C LEU A 219 -20.21 4.87 -10.72
N LEU A 220 -20.32 5.45 -9.52
CA LEU A 220 -21.51 5.30 -8.68
C LEU A 220 -22.73 5.99 -9.27
N LEU A 221 -22.57 7.17 -9.89
CA LEU A 221 -23.65 7.91 -10.54
C LEU A 221 -24.13 7.24 -11.84
N GLU A 222 -23.22 6.62 -12.60
CA GLU A 222 -23.55 5.84 -13.80
C GLU A 222 -24.32 4.55 -13.44
N GLY A 223 -24.08 4.00 -12.24
CA GLY A 223 -24.83 2.87 -11.70
C GLY A 223 -24.54 1.55 -12.44
N PRO A 224 -25.51 0.63 -12.51
CA PRO A 224 -25.29 -0.71 -13.06
C PRO A 224 -24.78 -0.77 -14.52
N GLU A 225 -25.01 0.29 -15.31
CA GLU A 225 -24.54 0.39 -16.70
C GLU A 225 -23.00 0.45 -16.79
N ALA A 226 -22.33 1.04 -15.79
CA ALA A 226 -20.88 1.04 -15.72
C ALA A 226 -20.33 -0.39 -15.50
N GLY A 227 -21.06 -1.20 -14.72
CA GLY A 227 -20.67 -2.53 -14.26
C GLY A 227 -21.12 -2.80 -12.84
N SER A 228 -21.15 -4.08 -12.45
CA SER A 228 -21.63 -4.49 -11.12
C SER A 228 -20.58 -4.42 -10.02
N LEU A 229 -19.29 -4.43 -10.38
CA LEU A 229 -18.19 -4.50 -9.42
C LEU A 229 -16.89 -3.96 -10.01
N PHE A 230 -16.15 -3.22 -9.20
CA PHE A 230 -14.88 -2.60 -9.57
C PHE A 230 -13.90 -2.70 -8.40
N PHE A 231 -12.64 -3.03 -8.70
CA PHE A 231 -11.57 -3.07 -7.70
C PHE A 231 -10.39 -2.20 -8.14
N SER A 232 -10.03 -1.22 -7.32
CA SER A 232 -8.82 -0.42 -7.49
C SER A 232 -7.81 -0.83 -6.42
N LEU A 233 -6.75 -1.55 -6.82
CA LEU A 233 -5.66 -1.99 -5.95
C LEU A 233 -4.41 -1.11 -6.07
#